data_AF-A0A2F0AK97-F1
#
_entry.id   AF-A0A2F0AK97-F1
#
_cell.length_a   1.000
_cell.length_b   1.000
_cell.length_c   1.000
_cell.angle_alpha   90.00
_cell.angle_beta   90.00
_cell.angle_gamma   90.00
#
_symmetry.space_group_name_H-M   'P 1'
#
loop_
_entity.id
_entity.type
_entity.pdbx_description
1 polymer ?
#
loop_
_entity_poly.entity_id
_entity_poly.type
_entity_poly.pdbx_seq_one_letter_code
_entity_poly.pdbx_strand_id
1 'polypeptide(L)'
;MRLFLLIIYFICNNLISEELVFTCENYYSYKLVNLENGQKSYFKYKKDNWSEIKSFNISGKNLELFIPNMEYLACADKSLTVCKYSIRINDFKGKRPTVTEVVLNDCYIGTMGCNEYKKGLELNQSFCKLN
;
A
#
# COMPACT_ATOMS: atom_id res chain seq x y z
N MET A 1 3.53 -52.22 4.39
CA MET A 1 4.28 -51.02 3.96
C MET A 1 3.38 -50.06 3.17
N ARG A 2 2.23 -49.63 3.73
CA ARG A 2 1.23 -48.77 3.04
C ARG A 2 0.74 -47.60 3.89
N LEU A 3 1.24 -47.44 5.12
CA LEU A 3 0.74 -46.43 6.07
C LEU A 3 1.55 -45.12 6.09
N PHE A 4 2.64 -45.04 5.33
CA PHE A 4 3.55 -43.87 5.33
C PHE A 4 3.17 -42.78 4.32
N LEU A 5 2.30 -43.07 3.33
CA LEU A 5 1.94 -42.09 2.28
C LEU A 5 0.84 -41.12 2.70
N LEU A 6 0.02 -41.45 3.71
CA LEU A 6 -1.08 -40.59 4.17
C LEU A 6 -0.61 -39.45 5.08
N ILE A 7 0.54 -39.60 5.76
CA ILE A 7 1.03 -38.60 6.71
C ILE A 7 1.78 -37.45 5.99
N ILE A 8 2.42 -37.74 4.85
CA ILE A 8 3.14 -36.71 4.07
C ILE A 8 2.16 -35.72 3.40
N TYR A 9 0.94 -36.15 3.07
CA TYR A 9 -0.07 -35.27 2.46
C TYR A 9 -0.71 -34.28 3.47
N PHE A 10 -0.66 -34.59 4.77
CA PHE A 10 -1.27 -33.76 5.81
C PHE A 10 -0.38 -32.61 6.28
N ILE A 11 0.94 -32.68 6.02
CA ILE A 11 1.90 -31.65 6.47
C ILE A 11 2.01 -30.51 5.43
N CYS A 12 1.70 -30.75 4.16
CA CYS A 12 1.82 -29.73 3.11
C CYS A 12 0.61 -28.76 2.99
N ASN A 13 -0.50 -29.00 3.69
CA ASN A 13 -1.72 -28.18 3.55
C ASN A 13 -1.80 -26.97 4.50
N ASN A 14 -0.89 -26.84 5.47
CA ASN A 14 -0.97 -25.79 6.50
C ASN A 14 -0.12 -24.54 6.22
N LEU A 15 0.53 -24.43 5.06
CA LEU A 15 1.42 -23.31 4.71
C LEU A 15 0.88 -22.45 3.55
N ILE A 16 -0.44 -22.44 3.33
CA ILE A 16 -1.06 -21.54 2.36
C ILE A 16 -1.19 -20.16 3.03
N SER A 17 -0.13 -19.37 2.95
CA SER A 17 -0.20 -17.93 3.20
C SER A 17 -1.16 -17.32 2.16
N GLU A 18 -2.30 -16.81 2.60
CA GLU A 18 -3.17 -16.01 1.74
C GLU A 18 -2.46 -14.69 1.41
N GLU A 19 -2.27 -14.40 0.12
CA GLU A 19 -1.76 -13.12 -0.34
C GLU A 19 -2.81 -12.37 -1.18
N LEU A 20 -2.85 -11.05 -1.02
CA LEU A 20 -3.62 -10.14 -1.85
C LEU A 20 -2.63 -9.25 -2.60
N VAL A 21 -2.67 -9.30 -3.94
CA VAL A 21 -1.79 -8.49 -4.79
C VAL A 21 -2.63 -7.49 -5.58
N PHE A 22 -2.26 -6.22 -5.49
CA PHE A 22 -2.90 -5.11 -6.17
C PHE A 22 -1.98 -4.58 -7.26
N THR A 23 -2.48 -4.39 -8.47
CA THR A 23 -1.77 -3.66 -9.52
C THR A 23 -2.58 -2.45 -9.95
N CYS A 24 -1.98 -1.27 -9.86
CA CYS A 24 -2.66 0.00 -10.05
C CYS A 24 -2.28 0.68 -11.36
N GLU A 25 -3.15 1.56 -11.86
CA GLU A 25 -2.98 2.30 -13.12
C GLU A 25 -1.73 3.20 -13.12
N ASN A 26 -1.31 3.68 -11.96
CA ASN A 26 -0.10 4.49 -11.76
C ASN A 26 1.21 3.66 -11.72
N TYR A 27 1.17 2.41 -12.20
CA TYR A 27 2.28 1.46 -12.25
C TYR A 27 2.82 0.96 -10.90
N TYR A 28 2.24 1.39 -9.79
CA TYR A 28 2.54 0.78 -8.50
C TYR A 28 1.80 -0.55 -8.34
N SER A 29 2.43 -1.45 -7.59
CA SER A 29 1.77 -2.65 -7.09
C SER A 29 1.96 -2.73 -5.58
N TYR A 30 0.94 -3.21 -4.90
CA TYR A 30 0.92 -3.40 -3.46
C TYR A 30 0.63 -4.86 -3.16
N LYS A 31 1.14 -5.38 -2.05
CA LYS A 31 0.88 -6.74 -1.62
C LYS A 31 0.66 -6.80 -0.12
N LEU A 32 -0.36 -7.52 0.31
CA LEU A 32 -0.62 -7.88 1.70
C LEU A 32 -0.52 -9.39 1.84
N VAL A 33 0.34 -9.86 2.75
CA VAL A 33 0.59 -11.28 2.99
C VAL A 33 0.12 -11.61 4.41
N ASN A 34 -0.80 -12.57 4.53
CA ASN A 34 -1.26 -13.10 5.81
C ASN A 34 -0.33 -14.25 6.24
N LEU A 35 0.45 -14.03 7.29
CA LEU A 35 1.32 -15.04 7.90
C LEU A 35 0.69 -15.53 9.21
N GLU A 36 1.14 -16.68 9.72
CA GLU A 36 0.68 -17.23 11.01
C GLU A 36 0.84 -16.24 12.18
N ASN A 37 1.91 -15.42 12.16
CA ASN A 37 2.26 -14.48 13.22
C ASN A 37 1.90 -13.02 12.90
N GLY A 38 1.00 -12.79 11.95
CA GLY A 38 0.51 -11.46 11.58
C GLY A 38 0.64 -11.16 10.10
N GLN A 39 0.51 -9.89 9.75
CA GLN A 39 0.45 -9.46 8.35
C GLN A 39 1.73 -8.71 7.96
N LYS A 40 2.12 -8.85 6.70
CA LYS A 40 3.18 -8.03 6.10
C LYS A 40 2.66 -7.32 4.86
N SER A 41 3.08 -6.08 4.68
CA SER A 41 2.73 -5.29 3.51
C SER A 41 3.98 -4.94 2.69
N TYR A 42 3.82 -4.89 1.38
CA TYR A 42 4.88 -4.61 0.42
C TYR A 42 4.39 -3.69 -0.68
N PHE A 43 5.30 -2.95 -1.30
CA PHE A 43 5.07 -2.22 -2.54
C PHE A 43 6.20 -2.44 -3.54
N LYS A 44 5.92 -2.18 -4.81
CA LYS A 44 6.92 -2.02 -5.85
C LYS A 44 6.42 -1.05 -6.91
N TYR A 45 7.35 -0.47 -7.65
CA TYR A 45 7.06 0.29 -8.86
C TYR A 45 7.44 -0.54 -10.08
N LYS A 46 6.51 -0.71 -11.04
CA LYS A 46 6.72 -1.48 -12.28
C LYS A 46 7.33 -2.87 -12.01
N LYS A 47 8.56 -3.08 -12.49
CA LYS A 47 9.30 -4.36 -12.45
C LYS A 47 10.34 -4.41 -11.34
N ASP A 48 10.35 -3.43 -10.44
CA ASP A 48 11.28 -3.38 -9.32
C ASP A 48 11.00 -4.53 -8.34
N ASN A 49 11.98 -4.76 -7.47
CA ASN A 49 11.85 -5.73 -6.38
C ASN A 49 10.83 -5.24 -5.35
N TRP A 50 10.15 -6.19 -4.70
CA TRP A 50 9.24 -5.89 -3.60
C TRP A 50 10.00 -5.28 -2.42
N SER A 51 9.51 -4.15 -1.93
CA SER A 51 9.99 -3.47 -0.74
C SER A 51 8.98 -3.61 0.38
N GLU A 52 9.41 -3.98 1.58
CA GLU A 52 8.54 -4.12 2.76
C GLU A 52 8.12 -2.76 3.32
N ILE A 53 6.83 -2.63 3.64
CA ILE A 53 6.24 -1.47 4.30
C ILE A 53 6.14 -1.79 5.79
N LYS A 54 7.00 -1.16 6.58
CA LYS A 54 7.12 -1.44 8.02
C LYS A 54 5.93 -0.94 8.85
N SER A 55 5.19 0.05 8.35
CA SER A 55 4.06 0.66 9.06
C SER A 55 2.87 0.73 8.13
N PHE A 56 1.79 0.06 8.52
CA PHE A 56 0.51 0.09 7.84
C PHE A 56 -0.62 -0.13 8.84
N ASN A 57 -1.83 0.28 8.48
CA ASN A 57 -3.02 0.10 9.28
C ASN A 57 -4.16 -0.43 8.42
N ILE A 58 -4.99 -1.30 8.99
CA ILE A 58 -6.22 -1.77 8.36
C ILE A 58 -7.39 -1.26 9.19
N SER A 59 -8.27 -0.48 8.56
CA SER A 59 -9.48 0.04 9.19
C SER A 59 -10.68 -0.25 8.31
N GLY A 60 -11.52 -1.19 8.75
CA GLY A 60 -12.65 -1.67 7.97
C GLY A 60 -12.21 -2.21 6.61
N LYS A 61 -12.61 -1.53 5.53
CA LYS A 61 -12.30 -1.89 4.15
C LYS A 61 -11.09 -1.16 3.57
N ASN A 62 -10.39 -0.37 4.38
CA ASN A 62 -9.27 0.45 3.95
C ASN A 62 -7.96 -0.10 4.50
N LEU A 63 -6.94 -0.09 3.66
CA LEU A 63 -5.55 -0.38 4.02
C LEU A 63 -4.74 0.89 3.80
N GLU A 64 -4.18 1.45 4.86
CA GLU A 64 -3.34 2.64 4.80
C GLU A 64 -1.88 2.28 5.03
N LEU A 65 -1.01 2.71 4.12
CA LEU A 65 0.39 2.34 4.02
C LEU A 65 1.26 3.58 4.24
N PHE A 66 2.17 3.51 5.21
CA PHE A 66 3.09 4.61 5.54
C PHE A 66 4.49 4.28 5.01
N ILE A 67 4.72 4.60 3.73
CA ILE A 67 6.01 4.43 3.09
C ILE A 67 6.91 5.62 3.49
N PRO A 68 8.15 5.39 3.97
CA PRO A 68 9.01 6.46 4.42
C PRO A 68 9.44 7.37 3.25
N ASN A 69 9.64 8.66 3.56
CA ASN A 69 10.11 9.69 2.61
C ASN A 69 9.20 9.94 1.40
N MET A 70 7.91 9.58 1.49
CA MET A 70 6.91 9.96 0.48
C MET A 70 6.51 11.43 0.67
N GLU A 71 7.04 12.27 -0.20
CA GLU A 71 6.82 13.72 -0.21
C GLU A 71 6.50 14.21 -1.63
N TYR A 72 5.65 15.24 -1.72
CA TYR A 72 5.45 15.96 -2.97
C TYR A 72 6.63 16.90 -3.24
N LEU A 73 6.70 17.42 -4.47
CA LEU A 73 7.69 18.42 -4.82
C LEU A 73 7.53 19.67 -3.93
N ALA A 74 8.63 20.12 -3.34
CA ALA A 74 8.68 21.33 -2.53
C ALA A 74 8.43 22.59 -3.38
N CYS A 75 7.94 23.64 -2.74
CA CYS A 75 7.90 24.97 -3.31
C CYS A 75 9.29 25.59 -3.46
N ALA A 76 9.42 26.56 -4.36
CA ALA A 76 10.66 27.33 -4.50
C ALA A 76 11.00 28.08 -3.19
N ASP A 77 9.96 28.57 -2.51
CA ASP A 77 10.08 29.10 -1.15
C ASP A 77 10.30 27.94 -0.15
N LYS A 78 11.51 27.89 0.40
CA LYS A 78 11.95 26.86 1.35
C LYS A 78 11.38 27.03 2.76
N SER A 79 10.73 28.15 3.05
CA SER A 79 10.03 28.36 4.32
C SER A 79 8.70 27.61 4.41
N LEU A 80 8.13 27.25 3.26
CA LEU A 80 6.86 26.53 3.18
C LEU A 80 7.05 25.04 3.49
N THR A 81 6.15 24.49 4.30
CA THR A 81 6.19 23.07 4.69
C THR A 81 5.80 22.17 3.53
N VAL A 82 6.62 21.16 3.22
CA VAL A 82 6.37 20.20 2.14
C VAL A 82 5.31 19.18 2.54
N CYS A 83 4.46 18.79 1.60
CA CYS A 83 3.43 17.78 1.83
C CYS A 83 4.02 16.37 1.88
N LYS A 84 3.83 15.70 3.02
CA LYS A 84 4.02 14.26 3.19
C LYS A 84 2.70 13.54 2.93
N TYR A 85 2.76 12.33 2.41
CA TYR A 85 1.55 11.55 2.16
C TYR A 85 1.70 10.07 2.49
N SER A 86 0.58 9.43 2.87
CA SER A 86 0.43 7.98 2.92
C SER A 86 -0.30 7.49 1.66
N ILE A 87 -0.26 6.18 1.43
CA ILE A 87 -1.06 5.54 0.40
C ILE A 87 -2.25 4.85 1.06
N ARG A 88 -3.48 5.17 0.64
CA ARG A 88 -4.68 4.48 1.09
C ARG A 88 -5.26 3.65 -0.04
N ILE A 89 -5.35 2.34 0.16
CA ILE A 89 -6.09 1.42 -0.69
C ILE A 89 -7.50 1.28 -0.12
N ASN A 90 -8.47 1.86 -0.81
CA ASN A 90 -9.88 1.79 -0.45
C ASN A 90 -10.53 0.53 -1.04
N ASP A 91 -11.42 -0.08 -0.26
CA ASP A 91 -12.11 -1.32 -0.62
C ASP A 91 -11.14 -2.42 -1.09
N PHE A 92 -10.05 -2.66 -0.35
CA PHE A 92 -8.95 -3.55 -0.76
C PHE A 92 -9.33 -5.05 -0.88
N LYS A 93 -10.55 -5.44 -0.53
CA LYS A 93 -11.10 -6.79 -0.78
C LYS A 93 -12.22 -6.79 -1.82
N GLY A 94 -12.54 -5.62 -2.38
CA GLY A 94 -13.57 -5.43 -3.38
C GLY A 94 -13.11 -5.74 -4.79
N LYS A 95 -14.06 -5.68 -5.74
CA LYS A 95 -13.79 -5.98 -7.16
C LYS A 95 -12.96 -4.91 -7.87
N ARG A 96 -12.98 -3.67 -7.36
CA ARG A 96 -12.30 -2.53 -7.99
C ARG A 96 -11.72 -1.58 -6.92
N PRO A 97 -10.68 -2.01 -6.20
CA PRO A 97 -10.02 -1.16 -5.21
C PRO A 97 -9.51 0.13 -5.86
N THR A 98 -9.45 1.21 -5.08
CA THR A 98 -8.78 2.45 -5.49
C THR A 98 -7.62 2.76 -4.59
N VAL A 99 -6.61 3.42 -5.13
CA VAL A 99 -5.50 3.99 -4.38
C VAL A 99 -5.61 5.50 -4.40
N THR A 100 -5.45 6.13 -3.25
CA THR A 100 -5.36 7.58 -3.07
C THR A 100 -4.14 7.93 -2.23
N GLU A 101 -3.54 9.09 -2.52
CA GLU A 101 -2.50 9.68 -1.69
C GLU A 101 -3.17 10.57 -0.64
N VAL A 102 -2.91 10.34 0.65
CA VAL A 102 -3.55 11.09 1.75
C VAL A 102 -2.52 12.00 2.40
N VAL A 103 -2.79 13.31 2.39
CA VAL A 103 -1.90 14.32 2.96
C VAL A 103 -1.80 14.14 4.49
N LEU A 104 -0.58 14.05 5.03
CA LEU A 104 -0.33 13.75 6.45
C LEU A 104 -0.15 14.98 7.34
N ASN A 105 0.05 16.16 6.76
CA ASN A 105 0.27 17.43 7.46
C ASN A 105 -0.26 18.61 6.63
N ASP A 106 -0.61 19.71 7.29
CA ASP A 106 -0.87 20.97 6.58
C ASP A 106 0.43 21.44 5.88
N CYS A 107 0.34 21.79 4.60
CA CYS A 107 1.52 21.87 3.73
C CYS A 107 1.25 22.56 2.38
N TYR A 108 2.28 22.60 1.53
CA TYR A 108 2.24 23.18 0.19
C TYR A 108 2.86 22.24 -0.86
N ILE A 109 2.33 22.28 -2.10
CA ILE A 109 2.79 21.45 -3.23
C ILE A 109 3.32 22.33 -4.36
N GLY A 110 4.60 22.18 -4.70
CA GLY A 110 5.30 23.00 -5.70
C GLY A 110 4.83 22.81 -7.14
N THR A 111 4.47 21.58 -7.54
CA THR A 111 3.97 21.29 -8.89
C THR A 111 2.58 21.84 -9.17
N MET A 112 1.86 22.31 -8.15
CA MET A 112 0.46 22.76 -8.26
C MET A 112 0.32 24.24 -7.89
N GLY A 113 1.34 25.05 -8.19
CA GLY A 113 1.31 26.49 -7.97
C GLY A 113 1.52 26.91 -6.51
N CYS A 114 2.06 26.03 -5.65
CA CYS A 114 2.30 26.32 -4.24
C CYS A 114 1.05 26.70 -3.45
N ASN A 115 -0.06 26.02 -3.73
CA ASN A 115 -1.28 26.14 -2.94
C ASN A 115 -1.13 25.45 -1.57
N GLU A 116 -1.92 25.89 -0.59
CA GLU A 116 -2.02 25.25 0.72
C GLU A 116 -2.95 24.03 0.66
N TYR A 117 -2.52 22.93 1.27
CA TYR A 117 -3.25 21.68 1.38
C TYR A 117 -3.40 21.31 2.85
N LYS A 118 -4.60 20.87 3.22
CA LYS A 118 -4.92 20.45 4.59
C LYS A 118 -4.65 18.97 4.80
N LYS A 119 -4.22 18.62 6.02
CA LYS A 119 -4.10 17.23 6.46
C LYS A 119 -5.41 16.46 6.21
N GLY A 120 -5.28 15.25 5.68
CA GLY A 120 -6.38 14.34 5.37
C GLY A 120 -6.96 14.52 3.97
N LEU A 121 -6.54 15.54 3.20
CA LEU A 121 -6.95 15.70 1.81
C LEU A 121 -6.44 14.53 0.97
N GLU A 122 -7.32 13.99 0.12
CA GLU A 122 -7.04 12.87 -0.77
C GLU A 122 -6.72 13.38 -2.18
N LEU A 123 -5.62 12.89 -2.75
CA LEU A 123 -5.09 13.31 -4.05
C LEU A 123 -4.76 12.08 -4.91
N ASN A 124 -4.58 12.30 -6.21
CA ASN A 124 -4.04 11.34 -7.19
C ASN A 124 -4.69 9.95 -7.15
N GLN A 125 -6.02 9.93 -7.14
CA GLN A 125 -6.78 8.68 -7.16
C GLN A 125 -6.48 7.85 -8.42
N SER A 126 -6.21 6.56 -8.23
CA SER A 126 -5.99 5.58 -9.30
C SER A 126 -6.81 4.31 -9.04
N PHE A 127 -7.29 3.64 -10.09
CA PHE A 127 -7.89 2.31 -9.91
C PHE A 127 -6.81 1.23 -9.82
N CYS A 128 -7.15 0.16 -9.10
CA CYS A 128 -6.34 -1.03 -9.01
C CYS A 128 -7.16 -2.27 -9.37
N LYS A 129 -6.45 -3.31 -9.82
CA LYS A 129 -6.98 -4.65 -10.01
C LYS A 129 -6.41 -5.57 -8.94
N LEU A 130 -7.27 -6.37 -8.33
CA LEU A 130 -6.86 -7.47 -7.49
C LEU A 130 -6.46 -8.64 -8.40
N ASN A 131 -5.25 -9.15 -8.20
CA ASN A 131 -4.71 -10.31 -8.91
C ASN A 131 -4.73 -11.56 -8.02
#